data_AF-A0A7T7ZUY5-F1
#
_entry.id   AF-A0A7T7ZUY5-F1
#
_cell.length_a   1.000
_cell.length_b   1.000
_cell.length_c   1.000
_cell.angle_alpha   90.00
_cell.angle_beta   90.00
_cell.angle_gamma   90.00
#
_symmetry.space_group_name_H-M   'P 1'
#
loop_
_entity.id
_entity.type
_entity.pdbx_description
1 polymer ?
#
loop_
_entity_poly.entity_id
_entity_poly.type
_entity_poly.pdbx_seq_one_letter_code
_entity_poly.pdbx_strand_id
1 'polypeptide(L)'
;MNKLKGIARENNITLTILLITLFSEIIRKYSLNDEFVLNITQFNKEQIHPDINKIIGDFTNLTFLEVKNCTSDSLLEKSKMLQKQLLEDTKHNSYSAVEFGRELRNKYSNNRYSLMPIVFTSGLGLSEGRKDTWLGELVYNISQTPQVWLDHQVMEMDGKLKIIWDSIDEIFTAQLLDRMFESYGNLLDTIINNTNTFSTKINYKENKDTENNVCIREDLSVYQNNEPDEDIHKSNKKTEDKLNTELLYSISEIWKEILKIEEIKKKITSLN
;
A
#
# COMPACT_ATOMS: atom_id res chain seq x y z
N MET A 1 5.14 18.23 3.39
CA MET A 1 4.92 17.98 1.95
C MET A 1 5.90 18.77 1.06
N ASN A 2 5.82 20.11 0.98
CA ASN A 2 6.63 20.89 0.03
C ASN A 2 8.15 20.69 0.16
N LYS A 3 8.68 20.60 1.39
CA LYS A 3 10.10 20.28 1.61
C LYS A 3 10.49 18.93 0.99
N LEU A 4 9.72 17.87 1.24
CA LEU A 4 9.96 16.54 0.65
C LEU A 4 9.88 16.57 -0.89
N LYS A 5 8.89 17.26 -1.47
CA LYS A 5 8.80 17.48 -2.93
C LYS A 5 10.07 18.20 -3.45
N GLY A 6 10.55 19.21 -2.72
CA GLY A 6 11.80 19.92 -3.03
C GLY A 6 13.02 19.02 -3.02
N ILE A 7 13.21 18.24 -1.94
CA ILE A 7 14.31 17.28 -1.80
C ILE A 7 14.29 16.25 -2.92
N ALA A 8 13.13 15.66 -3.21
CA ALA A 8 12.99 14.69 -4.29
C ALA A 8 13.38 15.30 -5.65
N ARG A 9 12.87 16.51 -5.95
CA ARG A 9 13.15 17.24 -7.19
C ARG A 9 14.63 17.59 -7.34
N GLU A 10 15.26 18.13 -6.30
CA GLU A 10 16.69 18.50 -6.30
C GLU A 10 17.60 17.29 -6.56
N ASN A 11 17.15 16.09 -6.18
CA ASN A 11 17.87 14.85 -6.34
C ASN A 11 17.44 14.02 -7.57
N ASN A 12 16.57 14.57 -8.43
CA ASN A 12 16.04 13.91 -9.62
C ASN A 12 15.35 12.57 -9.35
N ILE A 13 14.62 12.48 -8.22
CA ILE A 13 13.78 11.34 -7.89
C ILE A 13 12.32 11.77 -7.68
N THR A 14 11.39 10.83 -7.81
CA THR A 14 9.99 11.08 -7.47
C THR A 14 9.76 11.06 -5.95
N LEU A 15 8.72 11.76 -5.49
CA LEU A 15 8.33 11.70 -4.08
C LEU A 15 7.95 10.28 -3.65
N THR A 16 7.27 9.52 -4.53
CA THR A 16 6.94 8.11 -4.29
C THR A 16 8.20 7.28 -4.03
N ILE A 17 9.24 7.43 -4.84
CA ILE A 17 10.51 6.71 -4.63
C ILE A 17 11.18 7.11 -3.33
N LEU A 18 11.19 8.40 -2.99
CA LEU A 18 11.73 8.86 -1.71
C LEU A 18 11.04 8.11 -0.57
N LEU A 19 9.70 8.10 -0.53
CA LEU A 19 8.92 7.47 0.53
C LEU A 19 9.08 5.94 0.55
N ILE A 20 9.11 5.28 -0.61
CA ILE A 20 9.38 3.83 -0.74
C ILE A 20 10.76 3.50 -0.18
N THR A 21 11.76 4.33 -0.45
CA THR A 21 13.14 4.09 0.02
C THR A 21 13.18 4.13 1.54
N LEU A 22 12.58 5.15 2.16
CA LEU A 22 12.53 5.25 3.62
C LEU A 22 11.77 4.07 4.24
N PHE A 23 10.66 3.68 3.63
CA PHE A 23 9.86 2.57 4.11
C PHE A 23 10.61 1.25 4.01
N SER A 24 11.32 1.04 2.89
CA SER A 24 12.15 -0.13 2.64
C SER A 24 13.24 -0.29 3.71
N GLU A 25 13.82 0.81 4.19
CA GLU A 25 14.80 0.75 5.27
C GLU A 25 14.16 0.40 6.62
N ILE A 26 12.93 0.85 6.89
CA ILE A 26 12.18 0.42 8.07
C ILE A 26 11.87 -1.08 7.97
N ILE A 27 11.34 -1.56 6.86
CA ILE A 27 11.07 -3.00 6.67
C ILE A 27 12.36 -3.81 6.86
N ARG A 28 13.48 -3.38 6.27
CA ARG A 28 14.79 -4.02 6.42
C ARG A 28 15.24 -4.10 7.88
N LYS A 29 15.07 -3.02 8.66
CA LYS A 29 15.42 -2.98 10.09
C LYS A 29 14.66 -4.02 10.92
N TYR A 30 13.41 -4.32 10.56
CA TYR A 30 12.54 -5.26 11.28
C TYR A 30 12.40 -6.61 10.57
N SER A 31 13.19 -6.86 9.52
CA SER A 31 13.19 -8.10 8.74
C SER A 31 14.48 -8.88 8.98
N LEU A 32 14.39 -10.22 8.90
CA LEU A 32 15.58 -11.07 8.84
C LEU A 32 16.27 -11.02 7.47
N ASN A 33 15.49 -10.77 6.42
CA ASN A 33 15.98 -10.66 5.06
C ASN A 33 16.30 -9.21 4.74
N ASP A 34 17.51 -8.99 4.22
CA ASP A 34 17.90 -7.71 3.66
C ASP A 34 17.32 -7.53 2.24
N GLU A 35 16.86 -8.58 1.58
CA GLU A 35 16.25 -8.49 0.25
C GLU A 35 14.80 -8.95 0.32
N PHE A 36 13.92 -8.17 -0.30
CA PHE A 36 12.49 -8.45 -0.31
C PHE A 36 11.82 -7.78 -1.49
N VAL A 37 10.54 -8.10 -1.69
CA VAL A 37 9.70 -7.53 -2.74
C VAL A 37 8.58 -6.74 -2.07
N LEU A 38 8.33 -5.54 -2.60
CA LEU A 38 7.16 -4.74 -2.25
C LEU A 38 6.11 -4.85 -3.35
N ASN A 39 4.84 -4.94 -2.97
CA ASN A 39 3.74 -4.82 -3.92
C ASN A 39 3.34 -3.35 -4.04
N ILE A 40 3.65 -2.74 -5.17
CA ILE A 40 3.41 -1.31 -5.40
C ILE A 40 2.07 -1.14 -6.09
N THR A 41 1.18 -0.39 -5.43
CA THR A 41 -0.11 0.01 -5.98
C THR A 41 -0.02 1.46 -6.45
N GLN A 42 -0.17 1.67 -7.75
CA GLN A 42 -0.22 3.00 -8.37
C GLN A 42 -1.54 3.18 -9.11
N PHE A 43 -1.90 4.42 -9.40
CA PHE A 43 -3.09 4.73 -10.16
C PHE A 43 -2.67 5.42 -11.45
N ASN A 44 -2.99 4.81 -12.59
CA ASN A 44 -2.61 5.33 -13.90
C ASN A 44 -3.83 5.42 -14.83
N LYS A 45 -4.28 6.65 -15.10
CA LYS A 45 -5.29 6.92 -16.13
C LYS A 45 -4.59 7.34 -17.43
N GLU A 46 -4.26 6.36 -18.27
CA GLU A 46 -3.68 6.63 -19.59
C GLU A 46 -4.61 7.54 -20.41
N GLN A 47 -4.05 8.58 -21.04
CA GLN A 47 -4.81 9.57 -21.80
C GLN A 47 -5.20 9.06 -23.19
N ILE A 48 -5.92 7.95 -23.23
CA ILE A 48 -6.37 7.27 -24.47
C ILE A 48 -7.69 7.82 -25.01
N HIS A 49 -8.42 8.62 -24.22
CA HIS A 49 -9.68 9.22 -24.63
C HIS A 49 -9.85 10.61 -23.99
N PRO A 50 -10.41 11.62 -24.69
CA PRO A 50 -10.63 12.96 -24.14
C PRO A 50 -11.42 13.00 -22.83
N ASP A 51 -12.34 12.06 -22.64
CA ASP A 51 -13.19 11.94 -21.45
C ASP A 51 -12.68 10.96 -20.39
N ILE A 52 -11.45 10.43 -20.50
CA ILE A 52 -10.94 9.43 -19.54
C ILE A 52 -10.94 9.91 -18.08
N ASN A 53 -10.78 11.23 -17.87
CA ASN A 53 -10.79 11.81 -16.53
C ASN A 53 -12.21 11.96 -15.97
N LYS A 54 -13.26 11.83 -16.80
CA LYS A 54 -14.67 11.90 -16.40
C LYS A 54 -15.28 10.56 -16.03
N ILE A 55 -14.56 9.45 -16.25
CA ILE A 55 -15.08 8.11 -15.97
C ILE A 55 -14.67 7.59 -14.60
N ILE A 56 -15.59 6.85 -14.00
CA ILE A 56 -15.38 6.03 -12.80
C ILE A 56 -15.02 4.62 -13.29
N GLY A 57 -13.95 4.06 -12.75
CA GLY A 57 -13.45 2.74 -13.13
C GLY A 57 -12.19 2.38 -12.36
N ASP A 58 -11.73 1.15 -12.56
CA ASP A 58 -10.49 0.66 -12.00
C ASP A 58 -9.32 1.05 -12.91
N PHE A 59 -8.40 1.84 -12.35
CA PHE A 59 -7.15 2.28 -12.99
C PHE A 59 -5.95 1.92 -12.13
N THR A 60 -6.14 0.92 -11.28
CA THR A 60 -5.13 0.42 -10.37
C THR A 60 -4.11 -0.37 -11.18
N ASN A 61 -2.86 -0.01 -10.98
CA ASN A 61 -1.71 -0.71 -11.53
C ASN A 61 -0.93 -1.33 -10.38
N LEU A 62 -0.66 -2.63 -10.49
CA LEU A 62 0.02 -3.41 -9.47
C LEU A 62 1.36 -3.90 -10.04
N THR A 63 2.45 -3.55 -9.36
CA THR A 63 3.81 -3.87 -9.78
C THR A 63 4.59 -4.43 -8.59
N PHE A 64 5.23 -5.58 -8.75
CA PHE A 64 6.19 -6.06 -7.76
C PHE A 64 7.54 -5.36 -7.95
N LEU A 65 7.97 -4.65 -6.91
CA LEU A 65 9.24 -3.95 -6.87
C LEU A 65 10.25 -4.75 -6.07
N GLU A 66 11.34 -5.16 -6.72
CA GLU A 66 12.46 -5.82 -6.07
C GLU A 66 13.30 -4.81 -5.29
N VAL A 67 13.44 -5.02 -3.97
CA VAL A 67 14.27 -4.22 -3.08
C VAL A 67 15.54 -5.01 -2.74
N LYS A 68 16.59 -4.79 -3.53
CA LYS A 68 17.90 -5.45 -3.35
C LYS A 68 18.67 -4.92 -2.17
N ASN A 69 19.61 -5.73 -1.68
CA ASN A 69 20.61 -5.25 -0.76
C ASN A 69 21.61 -4.40 -1.54
N CYS A 70 21.62 -3.11 -1.25
CA CYS A 70 22.62 -2.21 -1.82
C CYS A 70 23.78 -2.09 -0.85
N THR A 71 25.00 -2.31 -1.34
CA THR A 71 26.23 -2.05 -0.58
C THR A 71 26.49 -0.55 -0.36
N SER A 72 25.73 0.33 -1.02
CA SER A 72 25.77 1.76 -0.78
C SER A 72 25.05 2.11 0.51
N ASP A 73 25.73 2.89 1.34
CA ASP A 73 25.20 3.39 2.60
C ASP A 73 24.30 4.64 2.43
N SER A 74 24.19 5.19 1.22
CA SER A 74 23.47 6.43 0.95
C SER A 74 22.01 6.18 0.55
N LEU A 75 21.06 6.83 1.23
CA LEU A 75 19.64 6.76 0.86
C LEU A 75 19.38 7.27 -0.55
N LEU A 76 20.12 8.29 -1.01
CA LEU A 76 20.00 8.82 -2.35
C LEU A 76 20.31 7.77 -3.42
N GLU A 77 21.41 7.03 -3.25
CA GLU A 77 21.80 6.00 -4.22
C GLU A 77 20.83 4.82 -4.19
N LYS A 78 20.37 4.41 -3.00
CA LYS A 78 19.27 3.44 -2.87
C LYS A 78 18.01 3.91 -3.58
N SER A 79 17.66 5.19 -3.45
CA SER A 79 16.49 5.80 -4.11
C SER A 79 16.64 5.77 -5.63
N LYS A 80 17.80 6.13 -6.17
CA LYS A 80 18.06 6.07 -7.62
C LYS A 80 17.98 4.64 -8.16
N MET A 81 18.48 3.66 -7.40
CA MET A 81 18.37 2.25 -7.77
C MET A 81 16.92 1.78 -7.79
N LEU A 82 16.14 2.10 -6.74
CA LEU A 82 14.71 1.77 -6.69
C LEU A 82 13.92 2.48 -7.79
N GLN A 83 14.24 3.74 -8.10
CA GLN A 83 13.60 4.45 -9.22
C GLN A 83 13.86 3.76 -10.55
N LYS A 84 15.12 3.39 -10.80
CA LYS A 84 15.49 2.69 -12.02
C LYS A 84 14.78 1.34 -12.10
N GLN A 85 14.76 0.57 -11.01
CA GLN A 85 14.09 -0.72 -10.94
C GLN A 85 12.60 -0.58 -11.22
N LEU A 86 11.89 0.29 -10.50
CA LEU A 86 10.45 0.51 -10.69
C LEU A 86 10.12 0.98 -12.11
N LEU A 87 10.97 1.82 -12.71
CA LEU A 87 10.79 2.25 -14.10
C LEU A 87 10.92 1.10 -15.09
N GLU A 88 11.88 0.19 -14.90
CA GLU A 88 12.00 -1.02 -15.71
C GLU A 88 10.79 -1.95 -15.51
N ASP A 89 10.37 -2.17 -14.25
CA ASP A 89 9.22 -3.03 -13.93
C ASP A 89 7.92 -2.50 -14.57
N THR A 90 7.75 -1.17 -14.58
CA THR A 90 6.59 -0.49 -15.19
C THR A 90 6.49 -0.74 -16.71
N LYS A 91 7.60 -1.03 -17.40
CA LYS A 91 7.56 -1.39 -18.83
C LYS A 91 6.87 -2.73 -19.09
N HIS A 92 6.63 -3.52 -18.05
CA HIS A 92 5.99 -4.83 -18.11
C HIS A 92 4.56 -4.85 -17.55
N ASN A 93 3.93 -3.68 -17.34
CA ASN A 93 2.60 -3.56 -16.74
C ASN A 93 1.46 -4.25 -17.52
N SER A 94 1.68 -4.65 -18.78
CA SER A 94 0.72 -5.49 -19.52
C SER A 94 0.50 -6.86 -18.86
N TYR A 95 1.38 -7.26 -17.94
CA TYR A 95 1.28 -8.49 -17.18
C TYR A 95 1.13 -8.15 -15.69
N SER A 96 -0.08 -8.39 -15.17
CA SER A 96 -0.45 -8.00 -13.81
C SER A 96 0.39 -8.74 -12.75
N ALA A 97 0.80 -8.02 -11.69
CA ALA A 97 1.44 -8.63 -10.54
C ALA A 97 0.59 -9.74 -9.88
N VAL A 98 -0.75 -9.67 -10.00
CA VAL A 98 -1.65 -10.73 -9.53
C VAL A 98 -1.45 -12.01 -10.33
N GLU A 99 -1.36 -11.89 -11.66
CA GLU A 99 -1.18 -13.03 -12.55
C GLU A 99 0.22 -13.63 -12.37
N PHE A 100 1.24 -12.78 -12.30
CA PHE A 100 2.61 -13.21 -11.99
C PHE A 100 2.69 -13.91 -10.63
N GLY A 101 2.07 -13.35 -9.60
CA GLY A 101 2.00 -13.98 -8.27
C GLY A 101 1.29 -15.33 -8.28
N ARG A 102 0.23 -15.48 -9.09
CA ARG A 102 -0.48 -16.76 -9.30
C ARG A 102 0.42 -17.80 -9.97
N GLU A 103 1.14 -17.41 -11.02
CA GLU A 103 2.11 -18.29 -11.68
C GLU A 103 3.25 -18.71 -10.75
N LEU A 104 3.80 -17.78 -9.96
CA LEU A 104 4.82 -18.09 -8.96
C LEU A 104 4.31 -19.13 -7.95
N ARG A 105 3.11 -18.95 -7.41
CA ARG A 105 2.49 -19.92 -6.49
C ARG A 105 2.33 -21.30 -7.13
N ASN A 106 1.83 -21.36 -8.37
CA ASN A 106 1.66 -22.61 -9.09
C ASN A 106 3.00 -23.31 -9.35
N LYS A 107 4.03 -22.55 -9.73
CA LYS A 107 5.37 -23.08 -10.05
C LYS A 107 6.09 -23.62 -8.82
N TYR A 108 5.93 -22.99 -7.67
CA TYR A 108 6.63 -23.35 -6.44
C TYR A 108 5.74 -24.10 -5.43
N SER A 109 4.67 -24.76 -5.89
CA SER A 109 3.80 -25.61 -5.05
C SER A 109 3.21 -24.89 -3.82
N ASN A 110 2.61 -23.71 -4.01
CA ASN A 110 2.03 -22.89 -2.93
C ASN A 110 3.02 -22.60 -1.79
N ASN A 111 4.30 -22.42 -2.10
CA ASN A 111 5.28 -22.07 -1.08
C ASN A 111 4.95 -20.71 -0.44
N ARG A 112 4.99 -20.68 0.90
CA ARG A 112 4.61 -19.54 1.76
C ARG A 112 5.40 -18.25 1.46
N TYR A 113 6.54 -18.38 0.80
CA TYR A 113 7.41 -17.26 0.38
C TYR A 113 6.95 -16.53 -0.89
N SER A 114 5.84 -16.96 -1.51
CA SER A 114 5.31 -16.34 -2.75
C SER A 114 4.17 -15.33 -2.51
N LEU A 115 3.87 -15.02 -1.25
CA LEU A 115 3.03 -13.89 -0.91
C LEU A 115 3.95 -12.66 -0.89
N MET A 116 3.54 -11.59 -1.55
CA MET A 116 4.20 -10.28 -1.49
C MET A 116 3.31 -9.41 -0.60
N PRO A 117 3.31 -9.63 0.73
CA PRO A 117 2.22 -9.19 1.60
C PRO A 117 2.39 -7.77 2.11
N ILE A 118 3.53 -7.14 1.82
CA ILE A 118 3.82 -5.76 2.17
C ILE A 118 3.54 -4.90 0.95
N VAL A 119 2.47 -4.12 1.05
CA VAL A 119 1.98 -3.25 -0.01
C VAL A 119 2.42 -1.81 0.25
N PHE A 120 2.78 -1.11 -0.82
CA PHE A 120 2.96 0.34 -0.82
C PHE A 120 2.01 0.96 -1.84
N THR A 121 1.03 1.71 -1.35
CA THR A 121 -0.01 2.33 -2.19
C THR A 121 0.25 3.83 -2.34
N SER A 122 0.56 4.26 -3.56
CA SER A 122 0.87 5.65 -3.87
C SER A 122 -0.32 6.35 -4.54
N GLY A 123 -1.12 7.07 -3.73
CA GLY A 123 -2.15 8.00 -4.19
C GLY A 123 -1.65 9.42 -4.46
N LEU A 124 -0.32 9.63 -4.49
CA LEU A 124 0.28 10.94 -4.78
C LEU A 124 -0.05 11.39 -6.21
N GLY A 125 -0.45 12.66 -6.36
CA GLY A 125 -0.81 13.25 -7.66
C GLY A 125 -2.27 13.04 -8.10
N LEU A 126 -3.08 12.28 -7.36
CA LEU A 126 -4.50 12.04 -7.70
C LEU A 126 -5.48 13.09 -7.19
N SER A 127 -5.04 13.87 -6.20
CA SER A 127 -5.86 14.81 -5.45
C SER A 127 -5.52 16.27 -5.72
N GLU A 128 -4.61 16.56 -6.67
CA GLU A 128 -4.41 17.93 -7.14
C GLU A 128 -5.75 18.48 -7.67
N GLY A 129 -6.39 19.33 -6.88
CA GLY A 129 -7.65 19.98 -7.24
C GLY A 129 -8.94 19.30 -6.75
N ARG A 130 -8.90 18.15 -6.07
CA ARG A 130 -10.13 17.57 -5.49
C ARG A 130 -10.52 18.30 -4.19
N LYS A 131 -11.38 19.30 -4.31
CA LYS A 131 -12.12 19.94 -3.21
C LYS A 131 -13.56 19.41 -3.11
N ASP A 132 -13.77 18.23 -3.64
CA ASP A 132 -15.10 17.70 -3.91
C ASP A 132 -15.73 17.15 -2.64
N THR A 133 -16.40 18.05 -1.93
CA THR A 133 -17.21 17.80 -0.72
C THR A 133 -18.54 17.09 -1.02
N TRP A 134 -18.83 16.78 -2.29
CA TRP A 134 -20.12 16.20 -2.67
C TRP A 134 -20.35 14.79 -2.12
N LEU A 135 -19.28 14.02 -1.88
CA LEU A 135 -19.33 12.72 -1.18
C LEU A 135 -19.37 12.86 0.36
N GLY A 136 -19.32 14.09 0.88
CA GLY A 136 -19.26 14.37 2.30
C GLY A 136 -17.83 14.37 2.86
N GLU A 137 -17.74 14.35 4.19
CA GLU A 137 -16.48 14.31 4.94
C GLU A 137 -16.02 12.86 5.13
N LEU A 138 -14.74 12.57 4.85
CA LEU A 138 -14.15 11.27 5.12
C LEU A 138 -13.93 11.10 6.63
N VAL A 139 -14.84 10.40 7.31
CA VAL A 139 -14.78 10.16 8.76
C VAL A 139 -13.94 8.93 9.12
N TYR A 140 -13.98 7.87 8.31
CA TYR A 140 -13.27 6.62 8.56
C TYR A 140 -12.91 5.92 7.24
N ASN A 141 -11.74 5.29 7.21
CA ASN A 141 -11.26 4.50 6.08
C ASN A 141 -10.34 3.37 6.59
N ILE A 142 -10.48 2.18 6.03
CA ILE A 142 -9.59 1.04 6.22
C ILE A 142 -9.57 0.22 4.93
N SER A 143 -8.38 -0.22 4.52
CA SER A 143 -8.18 -1.18 3.44
C SER A 143 -8.05 -2.59 4.02
N GLN A 144 -8.84 -3.52 3.49
CA GLN A 144 -8.75 -4.94 3.83
C GLN A 144 -8.58 -5.74 2.54
N THR A 145 -7.34 -6.10 2.25
CA THR A 145 -7.00 -6.87 1.04
C THR A 145 -6.51 -8.26 1.46
N PRO A 146 -7.10 -9.34 0.95
CA PRO A 146 -6.63 -10.69 1.23
C PRO A 146 -5.13 -10.83 0.95
N GLN A 147 -4.42 -11.56 1.82
CA GLN A 147 -2.98 -11.85 1.70
C GLN A 147 -2.06 -10.63 1.83
N VAL A 148 -2.59 -9.46 2.17
CA VAL A 148 -1.82 -8.26 2.52
C VAL A 148 -1.73 -8.18 4.03
N TRP A 149 -0.51 -8.18 4.57
CA TRP A 149 -0.27 -8.08 6.00
C TRP A 149 -0.13 -6.64 6.47
N LEU A 150 0.45 -5.79 5.60
CA LEU A 150 0.67 -4.37 5.84
C LEU A 150 0.48 -3.61 4.52
N ASP A 151 -0.47 -2.68 4.49
CA ASP A 151 -0.68 -1.74 3.40
C ASP A 151 -0.25 -0.34 3.85
N HIS A 152 0.88 0.12 3.33
CA HIS A 152 1.37 1.47 3.54
C HIS A 152 0.86 2.39 2.43
N GLN A 153 -0.10 3.24 2.76
CA GLN A 153 -0.69 4.19 1.84
C GLN A 153 -0.10 5.59 2.04
N VAL A 154 0.19 6.27 0.93
CA VAL A 154 0.62 7.67 0.90
C VAL A 154 -0.23 8.47 -0.07
N MET A 155 -0.76 9.60 0.38
CA MET A 155 -1.59 10.46 -0.46
C MET A 155 -1.49 11.93 -0.06
N GLU A 156 -1.87 12.80 -0.98
CA GLU A 156 -1.98 14.22 -0.72
C GLU A 156 -3.43 14.55 -0.34
N MET A 157 -3.62 15.22 0.80
CA MET A 157 -4.94 15.65 1.26
C MET A 157 -4.79 17.00 1.96
N ASP A 158 -5.58 17.99 1.54
CA ASP A 158 -5.53 19.37 2.06
C ASP A 158 -4.11 19.98 2.05
N GLY A 159 -3.34 19.70 0.99
CA GLY A 159 -1.94 20.15 0.85
C GLY A 159 -0.94 19.49 1.81
N LYS A 160 -1.38 18.47 2.56
CA LYS A 160 -0.55 17.69 3.50
C LYS A 160 -0.29 16.31 2.94
N LEU A 161 0.82 15.71 3.39
CA LEU A 161 1.09 14.30 3.17
C LEU A 161 0.34 13.52 4.24
N LYS A 162 -0.57 12.65 3.83
CA LYS A 162 -1.14 11.62 4.68
C LYS A 162 -0.39 10.31 4.48
N ILE A 163 -0.07 9.67 5.59
CA ILE A 163 0.57 8.36 5.67
C ILE A 163 -0.36 7.49 6.53
N ILE A 164 -0.78 6.36 6.00
CA ILE A 164 -1.72 5.43 6.64
C ILE A 164 -1.12 4.03 6.54
N TRP A 165 -1.13 3.28 7.63
CA TRP A 165 -0.73 1.88 7.68
C TRP A 165 -1.93 1.06 8.12
N ASP A 166 -2.45 0.24 7.21
CA ASP A 166 -3.48 -0.76 7.53
C ASP A 166 -2.79 -2.12 7.69
N SER A 167 -3.02 -2.81 8.80
CA SER A 167 -2.33 -4.06 9.12
C SER A 167 -3.26 -5.14 9.64
N ILE A 168 -2.79 -6.37 9.62
CA ILE A 168 -3.43 -7.51 10.29
C ILE A 168 -2.91 -7.61 11.73
N ASP A 169 -3.82 -7.50 12.70
CA ASP A 169 -3.52 -7.52 14.15
C ASP A 169 -2.91 -8.86 14.60
N GLU A 170 -3.27 -9.96 13.94
CA GLU A 170 -2.75 -11.30 14.21
C GLU A 170 -1.29 -11.47 13.78
N ILE A 171 -0.75 -10.57 12.95
CA ILE A 171 0.62 -10.64 12.43
C ILE A 171 1.51 -9.62 13.12
N PHE A 172 1.02 -8.40 13.33
CA PHE A 172 1.78 -7.33 13.96
C PHE A 172 1.20 -7.00 15.32
N THR A 173 2.01 -7.12 16.38
CA THR A 173 1.62 -6.55 17.66
C THR A 173 1.55 -5.03 17.54
N ALA A 174 0.57 -4.40 18.21
CA ALA A 174 0.41 -2.95 18.20
C ALA A 174 1.73 -2.23 18.56
N GLN A 175 2.46 -2.71 19.57
CA GLN A 175 3.72 -2.11 20.00
C GLN A 175 4.85 -2.26 18.97
N LEU A 176 4.86 -3.32 18.15
CA LEU A 176 5.81 -3.45 17.06
C LEU A 176 5.48 -2.43 15.96
N LEU A 177 4.21 -2.38 15.55
CA LEU A 177 3.77 -1.52 14.47
C LEU A 177 3.94 -0.03 14.83
N ASP A 178 3.61 0.37 16.07
CA ASP A 178 3.82 1.72 16.59
C ASP A 178 5.30 2.13 16.51
N ARG A 179 6.22 1.25 16.92
CA ARG A 179 7.67 1.51 16.86
C ARG A 179 8.19 1.61 15.43
N MET A 180 7.66 0.79 14.52
CA MET A 180 8.00 0.85 13.10
C MET A 180 7.53 2.17 12.48
N PHE A 181 6.28 2.56 12.77
CA PHE A 181 5.69 3.80 12.28
C PHE A 181 6.41 5.03 12.84
N GLU A 182 6.73 5.05 14.14
CA GLU A 182 7.53 6.10 14.77
C GLU A 182 8.93 6.18 14.14
N SER A 183 9.58 5.04 13.88
CA SER A 183 10.87 5.00 13.18
C SER A 183 10.77 5.60 11.77
N TYR A 184 9.69 5.32 11.04
CA TYR A 184 9.43 5.90 9.73
C TYR A 184 9.25 7.42 9.79
N GLY A 185 8.44 7.91 10.74
CA GLY A 185 8.24 9.34 10.99
C GLY A 185 9.53 10.07 11.36
N ASN A 186 10.33 9.50 12.26
CA ASN A 186 11.62 10.06 12.65
C ASN A 186 12.61 10.14 11.48
N LEU A 187 12.59 9.15 10.58
CA LEU A 187 13.43 9.16 9.38
C LEU A 187 13.01 10.26 8.40
N LEU A 188 11.69 10.47 8.22
CA LEU A 188 11.15 11.59 7.46
C LEU A 188 11.58 12.94 8.05
N ASP A 189 11.41 13.13 9.36
CA ASP A 189 11.78 14.37 10.05
C ASP A 189 13.29 14.65 9.95
N THR A 190 14.11 13.60 10.07
CA THR A 190 15.57 13.71 9.91
C THR A 190 15.93 14.28 8.54
N ILE A 191 15.32 13.75 7.46
CA ILE A 191 15.58 14.19 6.10
C ILE A 191 15.05 15.60 5.85
N ILE A 192 13.89 15.94 6.43
CA ILE A 192 13.29 17.28 6.32
C ILE A 192 14.16 18.35 7.02
N ASN A 193 14.80 17.99 8.13
CA ASN A 193 15.60 18.91 8.94
C ASN A 193 17.07 18.98 8.49
N ASN A 194 17.59 17.90 7.89
CA ASN A 194 18.95 17.84 7.38
C ASN A 194 18.99 17.10 6.04
N THR A 195 18.81 17.84 4.95
CA THR A 195 18.81 17.28 3.59
C THR A 195 20.10 16.54 3.25
N ASN A 196 21.24 16.93 3.84
CA ASN A 196 22.51 16.22 3.62
C ASN A 196 22.45 14.79 4.14
N THR A 197 21.59 14.49 5.12
CA THR A 197 21.38 13.12 5.62
C THR A 197 20.89 12.16 4.54
N PHE A 198 20.21 12.68 3.51
CA PHE A 198 19.79 11.88 2.37
C PHE A 198 20.96 11.39 1.51
N SER A 199 22.04 12.18 1.44
CA SER A 199 23.26 11.84 0.70
C SER A 199 24.30 11.12 1.55
N THR A 200 24.27 11.28 2.88
CA THR A 200 25.26 10.68 3.80
C THR A 200 24.84 9.31 4.32
N LYS A 201 25.83 8.51 4.73
CA LYS A 201 25.66 7.20 5.37
C LYS A 201 24.72 7.27 6.58
N ILE A 202 23.63 6.52 6.55
CA ILE A 202 22.86 6.23 7.77
C ILE A 202 23.46 4.98 8.40
N ASN A 203 24.19 5.18 9.50
CA ASN A 203 24.54 4.06 10.37
C ASN A 203 23.26 3.60 11.07
N TYR A 204 22.60 2.59 10.51
CA TYR A 204 21.78 1.70 11.30
C TYR A 204 22.74 1.02 12.28
N LYS A 205 22.91 1.58 13.49
CA LYS A 205 23.51 0.81 14.58
C LYS A 205 22.75 -0.52 14.61
N GLU A 206 23.51 -1.60 14.56
CA GLU A 206 23.07 -2.99 14.60
C GLU A 206 22.21 -3.26 15.85
N ASN A 207 20.97 -2.78 15.85
CA ASN A 207 19.90 -3.33 16.67
C ASN A 207 19.02 -4.13 15.70
N LYS A 208 19.59 -5.18 15.09
CA LYS A 208 18.81 -6.41 15.00
C LYS A 208 18.67 -6.80 16.47
N ASP A 209 17.56 -6.42 17.11
CA ASP A 209 17.26 -6.86 18.47
C ASP A 209 17.38 -8.38 18.44
N THR A 210 18.53 -8.87 18.89
CA THR A 210 18.86 -10.28 18.86
C THR A 210 17.94 -10.96 19.85
N GLU A 211 17.10 -11.82 19.30
CA GLU A 211 16.53 -13.01 19.94
C GLU A 211 15.43 -12.84 21.01
N ASN A 212 15.22 -11.68 21.64
CA ASN A 212 14.35 -11.65 22.85
C ASN A 212 12.92 -11.08 22.72
N ASN A 213 12.46 -10.61 21.55
CA ASN A 213 11.10 -10.06 21.41
C ASN A 213 10.30 -10.57 20.19
N VAL A 214 10.83 -11.52 19.41
CA VAL A 214 10.05 -12.22 18.36
C VAL A 214 9.48 -13.53 18.95
N CYS A 215 8.87 -13.45 20.12
CA CYS A 215 8.11 -14.55 20.70
C CYS A 215 6.63 -14.26 20.52
N ILE A 216 6.06 -14.86 19.47
CA ILE A 216 4.91 -15.78 19.46
C ILE A 216 4.67 -16.07 17.98
N ARG A 217 5.26 -17.16 17.47
CA ARG A 217 4.77 -17.79 16.24
C ARG A 217 3.73 -18.82 16.68
N GLU A 218 2.50 -18.36 16.86
CA GLU A 218 1.38 -19.29 16.75
C GLU A 218 1.25 -19.72 15.28
N ASP A 219 0.84 -20.98 15.10
CA ASP A 219 0.85 -21.69 13.84
C ASP A 219 0.05 -20.92 12.76
N LEU A 220 0.75 -20.30 11.81
CA LEU A 220 0.17 -19.63 10.63
C LEU A 220 -0.51 -20.62 9.66
N SER A 221 -0.76 -21.87 10.07
CA SER A 221 -1.53 -22.87 9.31
C SER A 221 -2.97 -22.46 9.04
N VAL A 222 -3.51 -21.53 9.83
CA VAL A 222 -4.86 -20.98 9.61
C VAL A 222 -4.98 -20.22 8.27
N TYR A 223 -3.91 -19.57 7.79
CA TYR A 223 -3.92 -18.85 6.51
C TYR A 223 -3.53 -19.73 5.31
N GLN A 224 -3.28 -21.04 5.51
CA GLN A 224 -2.85 -21.97 4.46
C GLN A 224 -4.00 -22.51 3.61
N ASN A 225 -5.25 -22.40 4.09
CA ASN A 225 -6.41 -23.10 3.52
C ASN A 225 -7.60 -22.20 3.17
N ASN A 226 -7.41 -20.89 3.06
CA ASN A 226 -8.54 -20.02 2.70
C ASN A 226 -8.78 -20.11 1.18
N GLU A 227 -9.50 -21.15 0.75
CA GLU A 227 -10.67 -20.91 -0.10
C GLU A 227 -11.45 -19.74 0.54
N PRO A 228 -12.05 -18.83 -0.25
CA PRO A 228 -12.62 -17.58 0.28
C PRO A 228 -13.40 -17.86 1.56
N ASP A 229 -12.88 -17.33 2.67
CA ASP A 229 -13.31 -17.67 4.03
C ASP A 229 -14.84 -17.66 4.14
N GLU A 230 -15.44 -18.75 4.63
CA GLU A 230 -16.83 -18.70 5.13
C GLU A 230 -16.97 -17.62 6.23
N ASP A 231 -15.87 -17.22 6.87
CA ASP A 231 -15.80 -16.11 7.82
C ASP A 231 -15.77 -14.72 7.18
N ILE A 232 -15.43 -14.55 5.89
CA ILE A 232 -15.71 -13.31 5.15
C ILE A 232 -17.21 -13.13 5.05
N HIS A 233 -18.00 -14.21 4.93
CA HIS A 233 -19.46 -14.12 4.99
C HIS A 233 -19.99 -13.78 6.40
N LYS A 234 -19.29 -14.16 7.49
CA LYS A 234 -19.69 -13.82 8.87
C LYS A 234 -19.21 -12.44 9.31
N SER A 235 -18.03 -11.99 8.89
CA SER A 235 -17.53 -10.64 9.13
C SER A 235 -18.27 -9.63 8.26
N ASN A 236 -18.53 -9.96 6.98
CA ASN A 236 -19.46 -9.18 6.16
C ASN A 236 -20.88 -9.22 6.72
N LYS A 237 -21.34 -10.29 7.39
CA LYS A 237 -22.62 -10.25 8.13
C LYS A 237 -22.60 -9.22 9.25
N LYS A 238 -21.55 -9.18 10.06
CA LYS A 238 -21.39 -8.19 11.14
C LYS A 238 -21.25 -6.75 10.63
N THR A 239 -20.69 -6.56 9.43
CA THR A 239 -20.57 -5.24 8.77
C THR A 239 -21.85 -4.88 8.00
N GLU A 240 -22.54 -5.83 7.37
CA GLU A 240 -23.88 -5.68 6.77
C GLU A 240 -24.91 -5.33 7.84
N ASP A 241 -24.82 -5.92 9.04
CA ASP A 241 -25.65 -5.57 10.20
C ASP A 241 -25.35 -4.17 10.75
N LYS A 242 -24.22 -3.55 10.36
CA LYS A 242 -23.80 -2.19 10.73
C LYS A 242 -23.93 -1.16 9.61
N LEU A 243 -24.21 -1.56 8.37
CA LEU A 243 -24.65 -0.59 7.37
C LEU A 243 -26.08 -0.19 7.70
N ASN A 244 -26.23 0.97 8.34
CA ASN A 244 -27.54 1.60 8.57
C ASN A 244 -28.34 1.54 7.26
N THR A 245 -29.53 0.94 7.27
CA THR A 245 -30.41 0.80 6.11
C THR A 245 -30.65 2.15 5.42
N GLU A 246 -30.62 3.22 6.20
CA GLU A 246 -30.71 4.61 5.74
C GLU A 246 -29.50 5.05 4.90
N LEU A 247 -28.28 4.60 5.24
CA LEU A 247 -27.07 4.85 4.48
C LEU A 247 -27.09 4.09 3.15
N LEU A 248 -27.52 2.82 3.17
CA LEU A 248 -27.69 2.02 1.95
C LEU A 248 -28.72 2.62 0.99
N TYR A 249 -29.84 3.11 1.53
CA TYR A 249 -30.84 3.82 0.75
C TYR A 249 -30.28 5.11 0.15
N SER A 250 -29.59 5.92 0.95
CA SER A 250 -28.96 7.16 0.50
C SER A 250 -27.93 6.91 -0.61
N ILE A 251 -27.07 5.90 -0.46
CA ILE A 251 -26.11 5.49 -1.49
C ILE A 251 -26.85 5.01 -2.76
N SER A 252 -27.94 4.25 -2.61
CA SER A 252 -28.71 3.77 -3.76
C SER A 252 -29.36 4.91 -4.55
N GLU A 253 -29.90 5.93 -3.90
CA GLU A 253 -30.50 7.08 -4.59
C GLU A 253 -29.46 7.90 -5.35
N ILE A 254 -28.27 8.13 -4.75
CA ILE A 254 -27.14 8.78 -5.43
C ILE A 254 -26.76 8.03 -6.71
N TRP A 255 -26.65 6.69 -6.63
CA TRP A 255 -26.31 5.88 -7.80
C TRP A 255 -27.42 5.85 -8.87
N LYS A 256 -28.70 5.88 -8.49
CA LYS A 256 -29.82 6.00 -9.45
C LYS A 256 -29.76 7.31 -10.22
N GLU A 257 -29.47 8.41 -9.51
CA GLU A 257 -29.32 9.74 -10.11
C GLU A 257 -28.13 9.77 -11.09
N ILE A 258 -26.95 9.30 -10.66
CA ILE A 258 -25.73 9.28 -11.47
C ILE A 258 -25.90 8.42 -12.72
N LEU A 259 -26.46 7.21 -12.57
CA LEU A 259 -26.57 6.23 -13.64
C LEU A 259 -27.84 6.43 -14.50
N LYS A 260 -28.75 7.32 -14.09
CA LYS A 260 -30.06 7.55 -14.72
C LYS A 260 -30.89 6.27 -14.85
N ILE A 261 -30.93 5.49 -13.78
CA ILE A 261 -31.68 4.23 -13.70
C ILE A 261 -32.69 4.30 -12.56
N GLU A 262 -33.85 3.67 -12.74
CA GLU A 262 -34.92 3.69 -11.74
C GLU A 262 -34.64 2.76 -10.56
N GLU A 263 -33.85 1.69 -10.77
CA GLU A 263 -33.62 0.65 -9.77
C GLU A 263 -32.20 0.05 -9.86
N ILE A 264 -31.59 -0.20 -8.69
CA ILE A 264 -30.32 -0.94 -8.55
C ILE A 264 -30.63 -2.31 -7.97
N LYS A 265 -30.57 -3.36 -8.79
CA LYS A 265 -30.83 -4.73 -8.33
C LYS A 265 -29.61 -5.30 -7.63
N LYS A 266 -29.73 -5.63 -6.34
CA LYS A 266 -28.73 -6.41 -5.60
C LYS A 266 -28.72 -7.83 -6.20
N LYS A 267 -27.66 -8.19 -6.94
CA LYS A 267 -27.50 -9.57 -7.42
C LYS A 267 -27.03 -10.41 -6.24
N ILE A 268 -27.99 -11.04 -5.55
CA ILE A 268 -27.68 -12.04 -4.53
C ILE A 268 -27.21 -13.29 -5.28
N THR A 269 -25.90 -13.46 -5.43
CA THR A 269 -25.33 -14.76 -5.82
C THR A 269 -25.41 -15.68 -4.61
N SER A 270 -26.49 -16.45 -4.50
CA SER A 270 -26.50 -17.68 -3.73
C SER A 270 -25.68 -18.72 -4.48
N LEU A 271 -24.42 -18.91 -4.08
CA LEU A 271 -23.63 -20.07 -4.47
C LEU A 271 -24.10 -21.24 -3.58
N ASN A 272 -24.74 -22.23 -4.22
CA ASN A 272 -24.91 -23.59 -3.71
C ASN A 272 -23.68 -24.42 -4.08
#